data_AF-A0A1D9QI09-F1
#
_entry.id   AF-A0A1D9QI09-F1
#
_cell.length_a   1.000
_cell.length_b   1.000
_cell.length_c   1.000
_cell.angle_alpha   90.00
_cell.angle_beta   90.00
_cell.angle_gamma   90.00
#
_symmetry.space_group_name_H-M   'P 1'
#
loop_
_entity.id
_entity.type
_entity.pdbx_description
1 polymer ?
#
loop_
_entity_poly.entity_id
_entity_poly.type
_entity_poly.pdbx_seq_one_letter_code
_entity_poly.pdbx_strand_id
1 'polypeptide(L)'
;MKRELVIQERPYRPKIVFNSGSLQQVANFIRKITEKEKGFRKTDECRVEITKEQSIVMNRMDKEGNVPLHWAALKGHLKIVEILKRQGAEIHTINEKHCTAFLLATVNGHIEVVKFLYEHGADADIHTASNNGWTPLYAASYNGHIEVIKFLYMHGADIHTPDNNGWTPLNAASYNGHIEAVKFLSAISEVYALDTDKNGRTALFFAAMQGHNKLVRLLYTKYPSSLHIKDNYNATPLFATSRNGHVEIVKFLLGAHHTYIDSKDCFGRMWT
;
A
#
# COMPACT_ATOMS: atom_id res chain seq x y z
N MET A 1 -27.23 13.42 32.78
CA MET A 1 -26.44 13.74 31.57
C MET A 1 -25.65 12.49 31.16
N LYS A 2 -26.22 11.66 30.29
CA LYS A 2 -25.48 10.58 29.63
C LYS A 2 -24.73 11.21 28.46
N ARG A 3 -23.40 11.32 28.55
CA ARG A 3 -22.56 11.61 27.37
C ARG A 3 -22.32 10.28 26.68
N GLU A 4 -23.14 10.00 25.67
CA GLU A 4 -22.84 8.98 24.68
C GLU A 4 -21.57 9.41 23.95
N LEU A 5 -20.44 8.77 24.27
CA LEU A 5 -19.21 8.88 23.48
C LEU A 5 -19.38 8.03 22.23
N VAL A 6 -20.14 8.55 21.28
CA VAL A 6 -20.09 8.12 19.88
C VAL A 6 -18.79 8.68 19.30
N ILE A 7 -17.69 7.95 19.43
CA ILE A 7 -16.51 8.16 18.58
C ILE A 7 -16.54 7.06 17.53
N GLN A 8 -17.32 7.31 16.47
CA GLN A 8 -17.13 6.65 15.20
C GLN A 8 -15.81 7.15 14.59
N GLU A 9 -14.73 6.40 14.75
CA GLU A 9 -13.61 6.48 13.80
C GLU A 9 -13.19 5.06 13.45
N ARG A 10 -13.94 4.47 12.51
CA ARG A 10 -13.36 3.43 11.66
C ARG A 10 -12.28 4.14 10.85
N PRO A 11 -10.98 3.80 10.97
CA PRO A 11 -9.98 4.37 10.08
C PRO A 11 -10.43 4.11 8.64
N TYR A 12 -10.45 5.19 7.88
CA TYR A 12 -10.95 5.28 6.52
C TYR A 12 -10.47 4.08 5.69
N ARG A 13 -11.41 3.32 5.11
CA ARG A 13 -11.14 2.38 4.01
C ARG A 13 -11.29 3.16 2.71
N PRO A 14 -10.23 3.66 2.06
CA PRO A 14 -10.34 3.94 0.66
C PRO A 14 -10.38 2.60 -0.05
N LYS A 15 -11.59 2.04 -0.24
CA LYS A 15 -11.79 1.38 -1.51
C LYS A 15 -11.69 2.51 -2.51
N ILE A 16 -10.63 2.56 -3.31
CA ILE A 16 -10.62 3.43 -4.48
C ILE A 16 -11.61 2.81 -5.48
N VAL A 17 -12.91 2.97 -5.20
CA VAL A 17 -13.99 2.58 -6.08
C VAL A 17 -14.09 3.67 -7.12
N PHE A 18 -13.48 3.42 -8.26
CA PHE A 18 -13.66 4.26 -9.43
C PHE A 18 -14.99 3.90 -10.11
N ASN A 19 -15.79 4.93 -10.40
CA ASN A 19 -17.14 4.81 -10.93
C ASN A 19 -17.13 4.12 -12.31
N SER A 20 -18.08 3.22 -12.59
CA SER A 20 -18.12 2.41 -13.82
C SER A 20 -18.30 3.22 -15.11
N GLY A 21 -18.75 4.48 -15.00
CA GLY A 21 -18.91 5.39 -16.14
C GLY A 21 -17.59 5.78 -16.83
N SER A 22 -16.50 5.94 -16.09
CA SER A 22 -15.18 6.31 -16.66
C SER A 22 -14.54 5.15 -17.42
N LEU A 23 -14.84 3.90 -17.04
CA LEU A 23 -14.35 2.70 -17.72
C LEU A 23 -14.90 2.55 -19.13
N GLN A 24 -16.17 2.89 -19.35
CA GLN A 24 -16.78 2.82 -20.69
C GLN A 24 -16.16 3.86 -21.63
N GLN A 25 -15.81 5.04 -21.11
CA GLN A 25 -15.17 6.10 -21.88
C GLN A 25 -13.74 5.73 -22.27
N VAL A 26 -12.98 5.16 -21.33
CA VAL A 26 -11.62 4.64 -21.59
C VAL A 26 -11.66 3.44 -22.55
N ALA A 27 -12.62 2.52 -22.40
CA ALA A 27 -12.79 1.39 -23.31
C ALA A 27 -13.15 1.83 -24.74
N ASN A 28 -14.04 2.82 -24.87
CA ASN A 28 -14.39 3.42 -26.17
C ASN A 28 -13.20 4.17 -26.79
N PHE A 29 -12.40 4.84 -25.95
CA PHE A 29 -11.20 5.53 -26.38
C PHE A 29 -10.12 4.56 -26.88
N ILE A 30 -9.86 3.49 -26.13
CA ILE A 30 -8.94 2.42 -26.50
C ILE A 30 -9.40 1.76 -27.80
N ARG A 31 -10.68 1.39 -27.91
CA ARG A 31 -11.25 0.81 -29.14
C ARG A 31 -10.96 1.69 -30.36
N LYS A 32 -11.09 3.01 -30.20
CA LYS A 32 -10.83 3.99 -31.27
C LYS A 32 -9.34 4.08 -31.64
N ILE A 33 -8.42 3.90 -30.69
CA ILE A 33 -6.97 3.78 -30.97
C ILE A 33 -6.69 2.47 -31.72
N THR A 34 -7.20 1.34 -31.22
CA THR A 34 -6.92 0.01 -31.78
C THR A 34 -7.52 -0.19 -33.18
N GLU A 35 -8.69 0.40 -33.47
CA GLU A 35 -9.29 0.43 -34.80
C GLU A 35 -8.46 1.25 -35.80
N LYS A 36 -7.82 2.33 -35.35
CA LYS A 36 -6.93 3.16 -36.18
C LYS A 36 -5.63 2.42 -36.51
N GLU A 37 -5.11 1.61 -35.60
CA GLU A 37 -3.90 0.78 -35.81
C GLU A 37 -4.11 -0.38 -36.78
N LYS A 38 -5.32 -0.98 -36.85
CA LYS A 38 -5.64 -2.03 -37.84
C LYS A 38 -5.55 -1.55 -39.29
N GLY A 39 -5.55 -0.24 -39.53
CA GLY A 39 -5.35 0.37 -40.84
C GLY A 39 -3.88 0.54 -41.26
N PHE A 40 -2.91 0.42 -40.34
CA PHE A 40 -1.49 0.57 -40.65
C PHE A 40 -0.89 -0.79 -41.05
N ARG A 41 -0.35 -0.89 -42.27
CA ARG A 41 0.34 -2.10 -42.75
C ARG A 41 1.71 -2.23 -42.08
N LYS A 42 2.10 -3.47 -41.79
CA LYS A 42 3.35 -3.92 -41.12
C LYS A 42 4.68 -3.47 -41.75
N THR A 43 4.69 -2.69 -42.82
CA THR A 43 5.88 -2.41 -43.63
C THR A 43 6.58 -1.10 -43.31
N ASP A 44 5.93 -0.21 -42.58
CA ASP A 44 6.56 1.05 -42.24
C ASP A 44 7.24 0.88 -40.89
N GLU A 45 8.57 0.87 -40.88
CA GLU A 45 9.40 1.22 -39.73
C GLU A 45 9.05 2.66 -39.32
N CYS A 46 7.86 2.85 -38.76
CA CYS A 46 7.34 4.17 -38.45
C CYS A 46 8.04 4.67 -37.19
N ARG A 47 8.97 5.62 -37.38
CA ARG A 47 8.93 6.86 -36.60
C ARG A 47 7.48 7.35 -36.68
N VAL A 48 6.67 7.00 -35.68
CA VAL A 48 5.32 7.53 -35.54
C VAL A 48 5.53 9.00 -35.19
N GLU A 49 5.47 9.88 -36.18
CA GLU A 49 5.35 11.30 -35.92
C GLU A 49 4.08 11.47 -35.11
N ILE A 50 4.23 11.79 -33.81
CA ILE A 50 3.11 12.06 -32.91
C ILE A 50 2.37 13.26 -33.52
N THR A 51 1.24 13.02 -34.17
CA THR A 51 0.40 14.11 -34.66
C THR A 51 -0.04 14.94 -33.44
N LYS A 52 -0.08 16.27 -33.55
CA LYS A 52 -0.53 17.16 -32.45
C LYS A 52 -1.84 16.68 -31.82
N GLU A 53 -2.74 16.12 -32.63
CA GLU A 53 -4.01 15.54 -32.19
C GLU A 53 -3.86 14.29 -31.32
N GLN A 54 -2.91 13.39 -31.62
CA GLN A 54 -2.61 12.22 -30.79
C GLN A 54 -2.06 12.64 -29.41
N SER A 55 -1.13 13.58 -29.37
CA SER A 55 -0.57 14.13 -28.12
C SER A 55 -1.65 14.76 -27.24
N ILE A 56 -2.56 15.57 -27.81
CA ILE A 56 -3.67 16.20 -27.08
C ILE A 56 -4.57 15.15 -26.42
N VAL A 57 -4.78 14.02 -27.07
CA VAL A 57 -5.74 13.02 -26.61
C VAL A 57 -5.14 12.08 -25.56
N MET A 58 -3.84 11.75 -25.65
CA MET A 58 -3.14 10.93 -24.65
C MET A 58 -2.94 11.64 -23.32
N ASN A 59 -2.86 12.97 -23.32
CA ASN A 59 -2.74 13.77 -22.10
C ASN A 59 -4.09 14.36 -21.64
N ARG A 60 -5.21 13.96 -22.27
CA ARG A 60 -6.53 14.43 -21.86
C ARG A 60 -6.89 13.85 -20.50
N MET A 61 -7.15 14.74 -19.56
CA MET A 61 -7.56 14.38 -18.20
C MET A 61 -9.08 14.21 -18.11
N ASP A 62 -9.51 13.27 -17.28
CA ASP A 62 -10.91 13.21 -16.79
C ASP A 62 -11.15 14.19 -15.64
N LYS A 63 -12.32 14.07 -14.99
CA LYS A 63 -12.73 14.95 -13.89
C LYS A 63 -11.88 14.78 -12.62
N GLU A 64 -11.16 13.67 -12.51
CA GLU A 64 -10.30 13.35 -11.39
C GLU A 64 -8.82 13.58 -11.73
N GLY A 65 -8.53 14.24 -12.86
CA GLY A 65 -7.17 14.49 -13.33
C GLY A 65 -6.49 13.27 -13.94
N ASN A 66 -7.21 12.19 -14.23
CA ASN A 66 -6.59 10.98 -14.77
C ASN A 66 -6.42 11.04 -16.29
N VAL A 67 -5.21 10.76 -16.75
CA VAL A 67 -4.93 10.47 -18.16
C VAL A 67 -5.18 8.98 -18.47
N PRO A 68 -5.32 8.57 -19.74
CA PRO A 68 -5.46 7.16 -20.13
C PRO A 68 -4.42 6.21 -19.52
N LEU A 69 -3.17 6.68 -19.33
CA LEU A 69 -2.10 5.90 -18.71
C LEU A 69 -2.41 5.55 -17.24
N HIS A 70 -3.00 6.47 -16.47
CA HIS A 70 -3.44 6.23 -15.09
C HIS A 70 -4.45 5.08 -15.03
N TRP A 71 -5.44 5.08 -15.93
CA TRP A 71 -6.46 4.03 -15.98
C TRP A 71 -5.90 2.68 -16.42
N ALA A 72 -5.05 2.67 -17.44
CA ALA A 72 -4.41 1.45 -17.92
C ALA A 72 -3.53 0.82 -16.82
N ALA A 73 -2.77 1.65 -16.10
CA ALA A 73 -1.92 1.21 -15.01
C ALA A 73 -2.73 0.72 -13.79
N LEU A 74 -3.77 1.46 -13.42
CA LEU A 74 -4.71 1.07 -12.37
C LEU A 74 -5.39 -0.28 -12.66
N LYS A 75 -5.73 -0.57 -13.92
CA LYS A 75 -6.40 -1.84 -14.29
C LYS A 75 -5.44 -2.97 -14.65
N GLY A 76 -4.13 -2.72 -14.67
CA GLY A 76 -3.13 -3.73 -14.98
C GLY A 76 -3.10 -4.11 -16.45
N HIS A 77 -3.54 -3.23 -17.35
CA HIS A 77 -3.61 -3.51 -18.77
C HIS A 77 -2.26 -3.25 -19.45
N LEU A 78 -1.28 -4.14 -19.24
CA LEU A 78 0.10 -4.01 -19.72
C LEU A 78 0.18 -3.64 -21.22
N LYS A 79 -0.52 -4.37 -22.08
CA LYS A 79 -0.52 -4.10 -23.54
C LYS A 79 -0.95 -2.68 -23.87
N ILE A 80 -1.89 -2.11 -23.11
CA ILE A 80 -2.36 -0.74 -23.31
C ILE A 80 -1.31 0.24 -22.80
N VAL A 81 -0.69 -0.04 -21.66
CA VAL A 81 0.43 0.75 -21.12
C VAL A 81 1.60 0.81 -22.12
N GLU A 82 1.96 -0.33 -22.74
CA GLU A 82 2.98 -0.42 -23.79
C GLU A 82 2.64 0.45 -25.01
N ILE A 83 1.41 0.34 -25.52
CA ILE A 83 0.93 1.15 -26.66
C ILE A 83 0.99 2.64 -26.30
N LEU A 84 0.45 3.03 -25.16
CA LEU A 84 0.44 4.43 -24.72
C LEU A 84 1.86 4.98 -24.59
N LYS A 85 2.79 4.21 -24.01
CA LYS A 85 4.18 4.65 -23.87
C LYS A 85 4.88 4.78 -25.22
N ARG A 86 4.68 3.83 -26.15
CA ARG A 86 5.23 3.87 -27.51
C ARG A 86 4.74 5.10 -28.28
N GLN A 87 3.50 5.51 -28.04
CA GLN A 87 2.88 6.67 -28.66
C GLN A 87 3.25 8.02 -27.98
N GLY A 88 4.15 7.99 -27.00
CA GLY A 88 4.69 9.19 -26.35
C GLY A 88 3.87 9.70 -25.17
N ALA A 89 3.06 8.86 -24.51
CA ALA A 89 2.38 9.26 -23.28
C ALA A 89 3.37 9.68 -22.18
N GLU A 90 3.05 10.78 -21.50
CA GLU A 90 3.85 11.30 -20.39
C GLU A 90 3.72 10.39 -19.16
N ILE A 91 4.85 9.88 -18.69
CA ILE A 91 4.90 8.83 -17.65
C ILE A 91 4.73 9.39 -16.24
N HIS A 92 5.27 10.59 -15.99
CA HIS A 92 5.25 11.29 -14.70
C HIS A 92 4.01 12.18 -14.52
N THR A 93 2.94 11.86 -15.23
CA THR A 93 1.68 12.57 -15.01
C THR A 93 1.16 12.26 -13.61
N ILE A 94 0.56 13.27 -12.98
CA ILE A 94 -0.08 13.15 -11.67
C ILE A 94 -1.55 13.52 -11.80
N ASN A 95 -2.42 12.78 -11.11
CA ASN A 95 -3.84 13.12 -11.02
C ASN A 95 -4.12 14.08 -9.84
N GLU A 96 -5.39 14.42 -9.59
CA GLU A 96 -5.77 15.34 -8.49
C GLU A 96 -5.39 14.82 -7.09
N LYS A 97 -5.19 13.50 -6.94
CA LYS A 97 -4.74 12.87 -5.69
C LYS A 97 -3.21 12.78 -5.59
N HIS A 98 -2.50 13.38 -6.55
CA HIS A 98 -1.05 13.30 -6.69
C HIS A 98 -0.56 11.86 -6.90
N CYS A 99 -1.39 11.02 -7.53
CA CYS A 99 -1.00 9.66 -7.89
C CYS A 99 -0.48 9.63 -9.32
N THR A 100 0.69 9.02 -9.51
CA THR A 100 1.25 8.66 -10.82
C THR A 100 0.69 7.33 -11.31
N ALA A 101 0.87 7.03 -12.60
CA ALA A 101 0.54 5.72 -13.16
C ALA A 101 1.27 4.59 -12.42
N PHE A 102 2.52 4.83 -12.05
CA PHE A 102 3.34 3.90 -11.27
C PHE A 102 2.70 3.60 -9.91
N LEU A 103 2.32 4.64 -9.14
CA LEU A 103 1.67 4.46 -7.86
C LEU A 103 0.34 3.70 -8.00
N LEU A 104 -0.48 4.01 -9.00
CA LEU A 104 -1.75 3.30 -9.24
C LEU A 104 -1.56 1.82 -9.57
N ALA A 105 -0.53 1.46 -10.35
CA ALA A 105 -0.18 0.06 -10.61
C ALA A 105 0.28 -0.66 -9.34
N THR A 106 1.06 0.02 -8.48
CA THR A 106 1.55 -0.55 -7.22
C THR A 106 0.42 -0.80 -6.22
N VAL A 107 -0.55 0.12 -6.13
CA VAL A 107 -1.73 0.02 -5.26
C VAL A 107 -2.54 -1.24 -5.55
N ASN A 108 -2.67 -1.63 -6.83
CA ASN A 108 -3.43 -2.82 -7.23
C ASN A 108 -2.56 -4.06 -7.50
N GLY A 109 -1.25 -3.97 -7.27
CA GLY A 109 -0.37 -5.13 -7.32
C GLY A 109 -0.02 -5.62 -8.73
N HIS A 110 -0.14 -4.77 -9.74
CA HIS A 110 0.10 -5.13 -11.14
C HIS A 110 1.60 -5.15 -11.44
N ILE A 111 2.32 -6.16 -10.92
CA ILE A 111 3.78 -6.25 -10.96
C ILE A 111 4.37 -6.11 -12.37
N GLU A 112 3.73 -6.67 -13.40
CA GLU A 112 4.21 -6.55 -14.78
C GLU A 112 4.16 -5.10 -15.29
N VAL A 113 3.10 -4.37 -14.94
CA VAL A 113 2.98 -2.95 -15.26
C VAL A 113 3.96 -2.12 -14.45
N VAL A 114 4.16 -2.43 -13.16
CA VAL A 114 5.14 -1.76 -12.31
C VAL A 114 6.54 -1.90 -12.90
N LYS A 115 6.94 -3.13 -13.26
CA LYS A 115 8.24 -3.39 -13.91
C LYS A 115 8.38 -2.65 -15.23
N PHE A 116 7.37 -2.73 -16.09
CA PHE A 116 7.37 -2.04 -17.37
C PHE A 116 7.53 -0.53 -17.20
N LEU A 117 6.73 0.10 -16.34
CA LEU A 117 6.81 1.53 -16.09
C LEU A 117 8.18 1.92 -15.52
N TYR A 118 8.71 1.15 -14.58
CA TYR A 118 10.05 1.37 -14.01
C TYR A 118 11.13 1.37 -15.09
N GLU A 119 11.17 0.33 -15.92
CA GLU A 119 12.15 0.19 -17.01
C GLU A 119 12.03 1.28 -18.09
N HIS A 120 10.87 1.94 -18.18
CA HIS A 120 10.57 2.97 -19.18
C HIS A 120 10.56 4.41 -18.61
N GLY A 121 11.28 4.60 -17.50
CA GLY A 121 11.60 5.90 -16.93
C GLY A 121 10.69 6.36 -15.80
N ALA A 122 9.90 5.48 -15.17
CA ALA A 122 9.16 5.81 -13.94
C ALA A 122 9.97 5.50 -12.66
N ASP A 123 11.27 5.29 -12.75
CA ASP A 123 12.16 5.04 -11.61
C ASP A 123 12.18 6.22 -10.63
N ALA A 124 12.08 7.46 -11.13
CA ALA A 124 11.92 8.65 -10.29
C ALA A 124 10.64 8.62 -9.43
N ASP A 125 9.61 7.86 -9.83
CA ASP A 125 8.33 7.77 -9.12
C ASP A 125 8.35 6.78 -7.95
N ILE A 126 9.47 6.08 -7.72
CA ILE A 126 9.58 5.07 -6.66
C ILE A 126 9.39 5.67 -5.24
N HIS A 127 9.64 6.97 -5.09
CA HIS A 127 9.45 7.73 -3.85
C HIS A 127 8.30 8.74 -3.92
N THR A 128 7.61 8.87 -5.07
CA THR A 128 6.54 9.85 -5.24
C THR A 128 5.32 9.45 -4.42
N ALA A 129 5.03 10.24 -3.39
CA ALA A 129 3.91 10.01 -2.50
C ALA A 129 2.63 10.70 -3.00
N SER A 130 1.48 10.05 -2.82
CA SER A 130 0.18 10.71 -3.03
C SER A 130 -0.07 11.82 -1.98
N ASN A 131 -1.17 12.57 -2.15
CA ASN A 131 -1.60 13.59 -1.17
C ASN A 131 -1.77 13.06 0.27
N ASN A 132 -1.97 11.75 0.45
CA ASN A 132 -2.09 11.11 1.77
C ASN A 132 -0.73 10.64 2.34
N GLY A 133 0.38 10.94 1.66
CA GLY A 133 1.70 10.46 2.03
C GLY A 133 1.95 9.00 1.62
N TRP A 134 1.10 8.40 0.78
CA TRP A 134 1.31 7.01 0.37
C TRP A 134 2.39 6.92 -0.70
N THR A 135 3.55 6.40 -0.32
CA THR A 135 4.58 5.95 -1.26
C THR A 135 4.16 4.63 -1.94
N PRO A 136 4.77 4.28 -3.09
CA PRO A 136 4.55 2.98 -3.74
C PRO A 136 4.71 1.78 -2.80
N LEU A 137 5.75 1.80 -1.94
CA LEU A 137 6.02 0.70 -1.02
C LEU A 137 4.99 0.65 0.12
N TYR A 138 4.58 1.80 0.65
CA TYR A 138 3.46 1.87 1.61
C TYR A 138 2.18 1.31 0.98
N ALA A 139 1.83 1.74 -0.22
CA ALA A 139 0.61 1.32 -0.92
C ALA A 139 0.59 -0.19 -1.22
N ALA A 140 1.72 -0.75 -1.66
CA ALA A 140 1.86 -2.18 -1.88
C ALA A 140 1.78 -2.97 -0.57
N SER A 141 2.31 -2.43 0.53
CA SER A 141 2.25 -3.04 1.87
C SER A 141 0.84 -3.01 2.46
N TYR A 142 0.13 -1.89 2.30
CA TYR A 142 -1.26 -1.75 2.72
C TYR A 142 -2.17 -2.77 2.03
N ASN A 143 -1.95 -3.07 0.75
CA ASN A 143 -2.76 -4.04 -0.02
C ASN A 143 -2.16 -5.46 -0.05
N GLY A 144 -0.98 -5.68 0.54
CA GLY A 144 -0.36 -7.00 0.68
C GLY A 144 0.29 -7.55 -0.58
N HIS A 145 0.68 -6.70 -1.53
CA HIS A 145 1.28 -7.09 -2.81
C HIS A 145 2.77 -7.43 -2.66
N ILE A 146 3.07 -8.58 -2.06
CA ILE A 146 4.44 -8.99 -1.70
C ILE A 146 5.46 -8.91 -2.85
N GLU A 147 5.08 -9.32 -4.06
CA GLU A 147 6.00 -9.28 -5.21
C GLU A 147 6.33 -7.83 -5.63
N VAL A 148 5.38 -6.90 -5.46
CA VAL A 148 5.63 -5.46 -5.66
C VAL A 148 6.49 -4.91 -4.53
N ILE A 149 6.24 -5.29 -3.27
CA ILE A 149 7.07 -4.86 -2.13
C ILE A 149 8.53 -5.27 -2.33
N LYS A 150 8.77 -6.54 -2.69
CA LYS A 150 10.11 -7.06 -3.00
C LYS A 150 10.76 -6.29 -4.14
N PHE A 151 10.03 -6.09 -5.24
CA PHE A 151 10.54 -5.34 -6.38
C PHE A 151 10.95 -3.93 -5.97
N LEU A 152 10.07 -3.18 -5.29
CA LEU A 152 10.34 -1.81 -4.85
C LEU A 152 11.55 -1.75 -3.90
N TYR A 153 11.64 -2.66 -2.93
CA TYR A 153 12.77 -2.71 -2.00
C TYR A 153 14.10 -2.97 -2.72
N MET A 154 14.12 -3.88 -3.70
CA MET A 154 15.34 -4.15 -4.50
C MET A 154 15.77 -2.98 -5.39
N HIS A 155 14.87 -2.04 -5.65
CA HIS A 155 15.17 -0.83 -6.44
C HIS A 155 15.31 0.42 -5.56
N GLY A 156 15.53 0.24 -4.25
CA GLY A 156 15.90 1.34 -3.34
C GLY A 156 14.73 2.07 -2.70
N ALA A 157 13.50 1.58 -2.79
CA ALA A 157 12.37 2.17 -2.08
C ALA A 157 12.59 2.15 -0.55
N ASP A 158 12.36 3.29 0.09
CA ASP A 158 12.47 3.41 1.54
C ASP A 158 11.31 2.68 2.25
N ILE A 159 11.67 1.76 3.12
CA ILE A 159 10.73 0.95 3.92
C ILE A 159 10.27 1.69 5.18
N HIS A 160 10.89 2.82 5.52
CA HIS A 160 10.62 3.58 6.73
C HIS A 160 9.75 4.80 6.50
N THR A 161 9.58 5.25 5.26
CA THR A 161 8.80 6.45 4.95
C THR A 161 7.34 6.25 5.42
N PRO A 162 6.89 6.99 6.44
CA PRO A 162 5.53 6.86 6.94
C PRO A 162 4.55 7.65 6.08
N ASP A 163 3.26 7.29 6.15
CA ASP A 163 2.20 8.12 5.59
C ASP A 163 1.95 9.40 6.43
N ASN A 164 0.99 10.22 6.02
CA ASN A 164 0.65 11.45 6.74
C ASN A 164 0.15 11.22 8.17
N ASN A 165 -0.26 9.99 8.54
CA ASN A 165 -0.66 9.62 9.90
C ASN A 165 0.50 9.01 10.72
N GLY A 166 1.70 8.92 10.15
CA GLY A 166 2.84 8.27 10.78
C GLY A 166 2.84 6.75 10.63
N TRP A 167 1.98 6.17 9.79
CA TRP A 167 1.95 4.73 9.62
C TRP A 167 3.10 4.31 8.72
N THR A 168 3.95 3.43 9.23
CA THR A 168 4.98 2.79 8.40
C THR A 168 4.33 1.71 7.51
N PRO A 169 5.00 1.30 6.41
CA PRO A 169 4.57 0.16 5.60
C PRO A 169 4.29 -1.12 6.40
N LEU A 170 5.08 -1.38 7.45
CA LEU A 170 4.88 -2.51 8.37
C LEU A 170 3.57 -2.38 9.17
N ASN A 171 3.26 -1.19 9.67
CA ASN A 171 2.00 -0.89 10.36
C ASN A 171 0.80 -1.09 9.42
N ALA A 172 0.90 -0.60 8.19
CA ALA A 172 -0.13 -0.76 7.16
C ALA A 172 -0.39 -2.24 6.81
N ALA A 173 0.67 -3.02 6.55
CA ALA A 173 0.55 -4.45 6.29
C ALA A 173 -0.04 -5.21 7.50
N SER A 174 0.31 -4.79 8.72
CA SER A 174 -0.17 -5.42 9.95
C SER A 174 -1.63 -5.12 10.23
N TYR A 175 -2.09 -3.90 9.96
CA TYR A 175 -3.48 -3.51 10.05
C TYR A 175 -4.39 -4.32 9.12
N ASN A 176 -3.94 -4.60 7.89
CA ASN A 176 -4.70 -5.43 6.95
C ASN A 176 -4.44 -6.94 7.04
N GLY A 177 -3.51 -7.36 7.92
CA GLY A 177 -3.28 -8.79 8.21
C GLY A 177 -2.46 -9.52 7.14
N HIS A 178 -1.67 -8.80 6.35
CA HIS A 178 -0.87 -9.37 5.27
C HIS A 178 0.40 -10.05 5.81
N ILE A 179 0.24 -11.30 6.27
CA ILE A 179 1.30 -12.08 6.96
C ILE A 179 2.61 -12.12 6.17
N GLU A 180 2.57 -12.41 4.87
CA GLU A 180 3.80 -12.54 4.07
C GLU A 180 4.51 -11.19 3.85
N ALA A 181 3.74 -10.10 3.71
CA ALA A 181 4.29 -8.74 3.69
C ALA A 181 4.96 -8.40 5.02
N VAL A 182 4.31 -8.67 6.15
CA VAL A 182 4.88 -8.45 7.49
C VAL A 182 6.12 -9.31 7.72
N LYS A 183 6.12 -10.58 7.31
CA LYS A 183 7.31 -11.46 7.41
C LYS A 183 8.50 -10.88 6.65
N PHE A 184 8.28 -10.45 5.41
CA PHE A 184 9.32 -9.85 4.59
C PHE A 184 9.83 -8.54 5.20
N LEU A 185 8.93 -7.60 5.53
CA LEU A 185 9.27 -6.30 6.10
C LEU A 185 9.94 -6.41 7.49
N SER A 186 9.54 -7.38 8.32
CA SER A 186 10.18 -7.64 9.61
C SER A 186 11.52 -8.39 9.51
N ALA A 187 11.78 -9.07 8.39
CA ALA A 187 13.05 -9.76 8.16
C ALA A 187 14.14 -8.81 7.64
N ILE A 188 13.76 -7.83 6.81
CA ILE A 188 14.70 -6.82 6.32
C ILE A 188 15.04 -5.76 7.37
N SER A 189 14.27 -5.69 8.46
CA SER A 189 14.41 -4.65 9.48
C SER A 189 14.06 -5.19 10.87
N GLU A 190 15.04 -5.85 11.50
CA GLU A 190 14.84 -6.49 12.82
C GLU A 190 14.51 -5.51 13.95
N VAL A 191 14.85 -4.21 13.80
CA VAL A 191 14.72 -3.20 14.87
C VAL A 191 13.31 -2.54 14.92
N TYR A 192 12.44 -2.74 13.93
CA TYR A 192 11.34 -1.79 13.66
C TYR A 192 9.91 -2.30 13.88
N ALA A 193 9.72 -3.50 14.43
CA ALA A 193 8.38 -3.90 14.92
C ALA A 193 7.92 -3.09 16.15
N LEU A 194 8.81 -2.28 16.72
CA LEU A 194 8.56 -1.38 17.83
C LEU A 194 8.31 0.07 17.38
N ASP A 195 8.47 0.37 16.08
CA ASP A 195 8.16 1.70 15.56
C ASP A 195 6.70 2.03 15.83
N THR A 196 6.50 3.24 16.30
CA THR A 196 5.18 3.74 16.65
C THR A 196 4.68 4.73 15.63
N ASP A 197 3.38 4.69 15.33
CA ASP A 197 2.73 5.77 14.60
C ASP A 197 2.69 7.06 15.43
N LYS A 198 2.12 8.13 14.87
CA LYS A 198 1.91 9.40 15.60
C LYS A 198 1.10 9.24 16.89
N ASN A 199 0.34 8.15 17.03
CA ASN A 199 -0.44 7.83 18.21
C ASN A 199 0.28 6.87 19.17
N GLY A 200 1.55 6.49 18.95
CA GLY A 200 2.24 5.54 19.83
C GLY A 200 1.92 4.07 19.55
N ARG A 201 1.30 3.72 18.41
CA ARG A 201 0.83 2.36 18.10
C ARG A 201 1.84 1.58 17.25
N THR A 202 2.07 0.33 17.64
CA THR A 202 2.97 -0.60 16.96
C THR A 202 2.25 -1.52 15.96
N ALA A 203 3.01 -2.25 15.16
CA ALA A 203 2.51 -3.29 14.28
C ALA A 203 1.67 -4.35 15.03
N LEU A 204 2.12 -4.76 16.22
CA LEU A 204 1.37 -5.69 17.07
C LEU A 204 0.03 -5.08 17.50
N PHE A 205 0.01 -3.80 17.88
CA PHE A 205 -1.21 -3.10 18.26
C PHE A 205 -2.24 -3.12 17.11
N PHE A 206 -1.82 -2.82 15.88
CA PHE A 206 -2.71 -2.85 14.72
C PHE A 206 -3.22 -4.26 14.39
N ALA A 207 -2.35 -5.27 14.42
CA ALA A 207 -2.73 -6.66 14.19
C ALA A 207 -3.75 -7.15 15.24
N ALA A 208 -3.53 -6.77 16.50
CA ALA A 208 -4.36 -7.10 17.65
C ALA A 208 -5.72 -6.39 17.57
N MET A 209 -5.73 -5.09 17.27
CA MET A 209 -6.95 -4.30 17.07
C MET A 209 -7.84 -4.89 15.98
N GLN A 210 -7.25 -5.41 14.90
CA GLN A 210 -7.97 -5.93 13.74
C GLN A 210 -8.33 -7.41 13.82
N GLY A 211 -7.87 -8.13 14.85
CA GLY A 211 -8.25 -9.53 15.06
C GLY A 211 -7.41 -10.53 14.28
N HIS A 212 -6.20 -10.15 13.81
CA HIS A 212 -5.35 -11.00 12.98
C HIS A 212 -4.59 -12.03 13.83
N ASN A 213 -5.28 -13.05 14.33
CA ASN A 213 -4.77 -14.09 15.24
C ASN A 213 -3.39 -14.63 14.88
N LYS A 214 -3.21 -15.08 13.63
CA LYS A 214 -1.94 -15.65 13.14
C LYS A 214 -0.82 -14.62 13.14
N LEU A 215 -1.14 -13.39 12.78
CA LEU A 215 -0.18 -12.29 12.72
C LEU A 215 0.25 -11.85 14.13
N VAL A 216 -0.69 -11.75 15.06
CA VAL A 216 -0.41 -11.45 16.47
C VAL A 216 0.54 -12.47 17.06
N ARG A 217 0.30 -13.77 16.82
CA ARG A 217 1.21 -14.83 17.27
C ARG A 217 2.61 -14.67 16.68
N LEU A 218 2.70 -14.40 15.38
CA LEU A 218 3.98 -14.20 14.69
C LEU A 218 4.75 -12.99 15.24
N LEU A 219 4.08 -11.85 15.38
CA LEU A 219 4.68 -10.62 15.89
C LEU A 219 5.08 -10.76 17.36
N TYR A 220 4.26 -11.42 18.18
CA TYR A 220 4.59 -11.70 19.58
C TYR A 220 5.80 -12.63 19.71
N THR A 221 5.87 -13.72 18.93
CA THR A 221 7.02 -14.64 18.95
C THR A 221 8.32 -13.94 18.58
N LYS A 222 8.28 -13.00 17.63
CA LYS A 222 9.47 -12.22 17.26
C LYS A 222 9.79 -11.08 18.24
N TYR A 223 8.76 -10.39 18.74
CA TYR A 223 8.90 -9.14 19.48
C TYR A 223 8.00 -9.11 20.74
N PRO A 224 8.31 -9.90 21.77
CA PRO A 224 7.46 -10.02 22.96
C PRO A 224 7.32 -8.68 23.71
N SER A 225 8.34 -7.82 23.67
CA SER A 225 8.34 -6.49 24.29
C SER A 225 7.24 -5.55 23.75
N SER A 226 6.78 -5.77 22.50
CA SER A 226 5.74 -4.95 21.87
C SER A 226 4.37 -5.06 22.54
N LEU A 227 4.16 -6.07 23.39
CA LEU A 227 2.91 -6.29 24.13
C LEU A 227 2.60 -5.18 25.14
N HIS A 228 3.64 -4.58 25.73
CA HIS A 228 3.50 -3.59 26.80
C HIS A 228 3.59 -2.15 26.28
N ILE A 229 3.91 -1.96 25.00
CA ILE A 229 3.95 -0.63 24.40
C ILE A 229 2.53 -0.05 24.41
N LYS A 230 2.44 1.17 24.93
CA LYS A 230 1.19 1.89 25.06
C LYS A 230 1.11 2.97 24.00
N ASP A 231 -0.07 3.13 23.46
CA ASP A 231 -0.39 4.27 22.62
C ASP A 231 -0.55 5.55 23.48
N ASN A 232 -0.73 6.70 22.84
CA ASN A 232 -0.88 8.00 23.50
C ASN A 232 -2.15 8.09 24.36
N TYR A 233 -3.07 7.13 24.24
CA TYR A 233 -4.26 6.98 25.08
C TYR A 233 -4.03 5.96 26.21
N ASN A 234 -2.77 5.56 26.44
CA ASN A 234 -2.37 4.57 27.43
C ASN A 234 -2.97 3.17 27.17
N ALA A 235 -3.42 2.90 25.94
CA ALA A 235 -3.96 1.60 25.54
C ALA A 235 -2.84 0.67 25.06
N THR A 236 -2.88 -0.60 25.49
CA THR A 236 -2.00 -1.67 25.03
C THR A 236 -2.66 -2.49 23.90
N PRO A 237 -1.92 -3.33 23.17
CA PRO A 237 -2.51 -4.32 22.25
C PRO A 237 -3.60 -5.19 22.91
N LEU A 238 -3.43 -5.55 24.19
CA LEU A 238 -4.44 -6.29 24.96
C LEU A 238 -5.71 -5.46 25.22
N PHE A 239 -5.57 -4.16 25.45
CA PHE A 239 -6.73 -3.26 25.59
C PHE A 239 -7.49 -3.17 24.25
N ALA A 240 -6.76 -3.03 23.14
CA ALA A 240 -7.35 -2.94 21.80
C ALA A 240 -8.13 -4.21 21.40
N THR A 241 -7.60 -5.40 21.71
CA THR A 241 -8.28 -6.68 21.44
C THR A 241 -9.52 -6.85 22.30
N SER A 242 -9.45 -6.45 23.57
CA SER A 242 -10.59 -6.50 24.49
C SER A 242 -11.71 -5.56 24.03
N ARG A 243 -11.36 -4.32 23.63
CA ARG A 243 -12.32 -3.34 23.09
C ARG A 243 -13.05 -3.84 21.85
N ASN A 244 -12.35 -4.56 20.98
CA ASN A 244 -12.89 -5.02 19.71
C ASN A 244 -13.45 -6.46 19.76
N GLY A 245 -13.43 -7.12 20.93
CA GLY A 245 -14.06 -8.42 21.15
C GLY A 245 -13.28 -9.64 20.63
N HIS A 246 -11.96 -9.53 20.44
CA HIS A 246 -11.12 -10.60 19.88
C HIS A 246 -10.71 -11.65 20.93
N VAL A 247 -11.66 -12.48 21.35
CA VAL A 247 -11.53 -13.45 22.47
C VAL A 247 -10.29 -14.34 22.37
N GLU A 248 -10.01 -14.90 21.19
CA GLU A 248 -8.88 -15.83 21.00
C GLU A 248 -7.52 -15.14 21.13
N ILE A 249 -7.44 -13.86 20.75
CA ILE A 249 -6.24 -13.05 20.96
C ILE A 249 -6.08 -12.71 22.43
N VAL A 250 -7.16 -12.34 23.11
CA VAL A 250 -7.14 -12.05 24.55
C VAL A 250 -6.64 -13.26 25.34
N LYS A 251 -7.19 -14.46 25.08
CA LYS A 251 -6.72 -15.71 25.72
C LYS A 251 -5.23 -15.96 25.46
N PHE A 252 -4.79 -15.78 24.21
CA PHE A 252 -3.39 -15.96 23.84
C PHE A 252 -2.47 -14.96 24.56
N LEU A 253 -2.81 -13.67 24.54
CA LEU A 253 -2.01 -12.62 25.15
C LEU A 253 -1.98 -12.72 26.69
N LEU A 254 -3.08 -13.10 27.34
CA LEU A 254 -3.11 -13.34 28.78
C LEU A 254 -2.27 -14.55 29.20
N GLY A 255 -2.35 -15.65 28.43
CA GLY A 255 -1.49 -16.82 28.65
C GLY A 255 -0.01 -16.49 28.46
N ALA A 256 0.32 -15.70 27.43
CA ALA A 256 1.65 -15.19 27.15
C ALA A 256 2.19 -14.25 28.24
N HIS A 257 1.34 -13.36 28.77
CA HIS A 257 1.72 -12.42 29.84
C HIS A 257 2.10 -13.14 31.14
N HIS A 258 1.43 -14.26 31.47
CA HIS A 258 1.80 -15.07 32.65
C HIS A 258 3.20 -15.69 32.48
N THR A 259 3.51 -16.21 31.28
CA THR A 259 4.84 -16.77 30.99
C THR A 259 5.97 -15.74 30.95
N TYR A 260 5.65 -14.46 30.72
CA TYR A 260 6.66 -13.39 30.64
C TYR A 260 7.07 -12.85 32.02
N ILE A 261 6.15 -12.78 32.99
CA ILE A 261 6.47 -12.47 34.39
C ILE A 261 7.44 -13.52 34.98
N ASP A 262 7.25 -14.78 34.59
CA ASP A 262 8.10 -15.90 35.00
C ASP A 262 9.42 -16.01 34.20
N SER A 263 9.61 -15.18 33.16
CA SER A 263 10.84 -15.16 32.37
C SER A 263 11.89 -14.27 33.02
N LYS A 264 13.09 -14.82 33.21
CA LYS A 264 14.22 -14.12 33.80
C LYS A 264 14.91 -13.22 32.77
N ASP A 265 15.35 -12.02 33.18
CA ASP A 265 16.23 -11.18 32.36
C ASP A 265 17.58 -11.89 32.09
N CYS A 266 18.43 -11.32 31.23
CA CYS A 266 19.79 -11.83 30.99
C CYS A 266 20.70 -11.86 32.24
N PHE A 267 20.19 -11.40 33.39
CA PHE A 267 20.82 -11.45 34.71
C PHE A 267 20.11 -12.40 35.68
N GLY A 268 19.14 -13.21 35.23
CA GLY A 268 18.49 -14.22 36.05
C GLY A 268 17.38 -13.71 36.98
N ARG A 269 16.94 -12.44 36.85
CA ARG A 269 15.93 -11.83 37.72
C ARG A 269 14.53 -11.95 37.12
N MET A 270 13.59 -12.44 37.92
CA MET A 270 12.16 -12.38 37.60
C MET A 270 11.69 -10.93 37.73
N TRP A 271 10.74 -10.53 36.88
CA TRP A 271 10.07 -9.24 37.01
C TRP A 271 9.13 -9.31 38.23
N THR A 272 9.61 -8.85 39.38
CA THR A 272 8.84 -8.78 40.64
C THR A 272 7.78 -7.71 40.59
#